data_AF-A0A924FIF9-F1
#
_entry.id   AF-A0A924FIF9-F1
#
_cell.length_a   1.000
_cell.length_b   1.000
_cell.length_c   1.000
_cell.angle_alpha   90.00
_cell.angle_beta   90.00
_cell.angle_gamma   90.00
#
_symmetry.space_group_name_H-M   'P 1'
#
loop_
_entity.id
_entity.type
_entity.pdbx_description
1 polymer ?
#
loop_
_entity_poly.entity_id
_entity_poly.type
_entity_poly.pdbx_seq_one_letter_code
_entity_poly.pdbx_strand_id
1 'polypeptide(L)'
;MKIIKFFSIVAIIIATMSTSTIVKAQTPAAPYGEVTFVQVYPGMNDSYLAANKIVKKVNNNLKTAKAISTWQLYKRVYPVHGSSDFNFATFVVYASGKEMQALRDPSNYDAAAKELTTKEHQASLGTLPSIRTVVDRDLYTFRMGAGTAGSAKAGDYVVLTRVKATAGNIDAYEKMLETVKPAIEEAIKAGKLKSWNVWKRTLATNIDGASDFTVGFSFSNMDDALAYASDKVNIAAEFKKVYPKDDYTTFRAKQVTLREVVAQELWELVDITD
;
A
#
# COMPACT_ATOMS: atom_id res chain seq x y z
N MET A 1 -59.85 -53.83 -28.27
CA MET A 1 -59.92 -55.30 -28.18
C MET A 1 -58.50 -55.83 -27.96
N LYS A 2 -58.31 -56.66 -26.91
CA LYS A 2 -57.07 -57.33 -26.43
C LYS A 2 -56.02 -56.45 -25.74
N ILE A 3 -55.31 -56.84 -24.67
CA ILE A 3 -55.34 -57.94 -23.70
C ILE A 3 -54.50 -57.44 -22.48
N ILE A 4 -54.88 -57.84 -21.27
CA ILE A 4 -54.22 -57.56 -19.97
C ILE A 4 -52.96 -58.44 -19.78
N LYS A 5 -52.06 -58.03 -18.86
CA LYS A 5 -51.13 -58.82 -17.98
C LYS A 5 -49.66 -58.52 -18.27
N PHE A 6 -48.70 -58.48 -17.33
CA PHE A 6 -48.59 -58.36 -15.86
C PHE A 6 -47.06 -58.47 -15.60
N PHE A 7 -46.58 -57.92 -14.49
CA PHE A 7 -45.41 -58.37 -13.69
C PHE A 7 -43.96 -57.96 -14.01
N SER A 8 -43.34 -57.42 -12.93
CA SER A 8 -42.00 -57.73 -12.38
C SER A 8 -40.80 -56.82 -12.70
N ILE A 9 -40.56 -55.89 -11.76
CA ILE A 9 -39.36 -55.75 -10.90
C ILE A 9 -38.03 -56.23 -11.51
N VAL A 10 -37.05 -55.32 -11.65
CA VAL A 10 -35.68 -55.44 -11.09
C VAL A 10 -35.06 -54.04 -10.99
N ALA A 11 -34.49 -53.75 -9.82
CA ALA A 11 -33.77 -52.54 -9.47
C ALA A 11 -32.32 -52.54 -10.00
N ILE A 12 -31.80 -51.38 -10.42
CA ILE A 12 -30.36 -51.08 -10.38
C ILE A 12 -30.17 -49.63 -9.91
N ILE A 13 -29.60 -49.51 -8.71
CA ILE A 13 -28.97 -48.30 -8.16
C ILE A 13 -27.55 -48.25 -8.72
N ILE A 14 -27.17 -47.17 -9.43
CA ILE A 14 -25.78 -46.68 -9.47
C ILE A 14 -25.79 -45.15 -9.45
N ALA A 15 -25.10 -44.61 -8.44
CA ALA A 15 -24.90 -43.20 -8.17
C ALA A 15 -23.82 -42.58 -9.06
N THR A 16 -23.72 -41.25 -8.92
CA THR A 16 -22.58 -40.34 -9.15
C THR A 16 -22.65 -39.45 -10.39
N MET A 17 -22.92 -38.16 -10.15
CA MET A 17 -21.92 -37.10 -10.16
C MET A 17 -22.65 -35.77 -9.91
N SER A 18 -22.87 -35.46 -8.64
CA SER A 18 -23.12 -34.09 -8.23
C SER A 18 -21.84 -33.30 -8.51
N THR A 19 -21.80 -32.58 -9.63
CA THR A 19 -20.75 -31.61 -9.90
C THR A 19 -20.85 -30.55 -8.83
N SER A 20 -19.97 -30.66 -7.84
CA SER A 20 -19.65 -29.57 -6.93
C SER A 20 -19.15 -28.40 -7.76
N THR A 21 -20.03 -27.46 -8.07
CA THR A 21 -19.62 -26.10 -8.39
C THR A 21 -18.85 -25.59 -7.19
N ILE A 22 -17.52 -25.72 -7.26
CA ILE A 22 -16.61 -24.90 -6.49
C ILE A 22 -16.91 -23.48 -6.97
N VAL A 23 -17.79 -22.80 -6.23
CA VAL A 23 -17.87 -21.35 -6.26
C VAL A 23 -16.45 -20.92 -5.89
N LYS A 24 -15.68 -20.47 -6.90
CA LYS A 24 -14.47 -19.70 -6.65
C LYS A 24 -14.92 -18.56 -5.75
N ALA A 25 -14.59 -18.65 -4.45
CA ALA A 25 -14.71 -17.53 -3.55
C ALA A 25 -14.12 -16.33 -4.28
N GLN A 26 -14.92 -15.27 -4.47
CA GLN A 26 -14.47 -14.06 -5.11
C GLN A 26 -13.16 -13.67 -4.45
N THR A 27 -12.07 -13.64 -5.21
CA THR A 27 -10.81 -13.09 -4.71
C THR A 27 -11.15 -11.73 -4.12
N PRO A 28 -10.88 -11.47 -2.83
CA PRO A 28 -11.18 -10.17 -2.25
C PRO A 28 -10.60 -9.09 -3.15
N ALA A 29 -11.38 -8.05 -3.45
CA ALA A 29 -10.90 -6.95 -4.27
C ALA A 29 -9.60 -6.41 -3.63
N ALA A 30 -8.55 -6.25 -4.45
CA ALA A 30 -7.30 -5.71 -3.96
C ALA A 30 -7.51 -4.29 -3.41
N PRO A 31 -6.94 -3.95 -2.23
CA PRO A 31 -7.03 -2.60 -1.69
C PRO A 31 -6.49 -1.56 -2.66
N TYR A 32 -7.04 -0.35 -2.58
CA TYR A 32 -6.54 0.81 -3.30
C TYR A 32 -5.88 1.78 -2.35
N GLY A 33 -4.79 2.39 -2.79
CA GLY A 33 -4.05 3.39 -2.04
C GLY A 33 -4.01 4.71 -2.79
N GLU A 34 -4.44 5.80 -2.18
CA GLU A 34 -4.28 7.15 -2.70
C GLU A 34 -3.18 7.88 -1.93
N VAL A 35 -2.18 8.38 -2.64
CA VAL A 35 -1.14 9.25 -2.09
C VAL A 35 -1.43 10.67 -2.53
N THR A 36 -1.47 11.62 -1.60
CA THR A 36 -1.48 13.07 -1.91
C THR A 36 -0.14 13.65 -1.48
N PHE A 37 0.60 14.19 -2.44
CA PHE A 37 1.87 14.89 -2.20
C PHE A 37 1.60 16.36 -1.88
N VAL A 38 2.26 16.86 -0.84
CA VAL A 38 1.98 18.16 -0.23
C VAL A 38 3.27 18.94 -0.07
N GLN A 39 3.24 20.19 -0.53
CA GLN A 39 4.26 21.17 -0.22
C GLN A 39 3.68 22.16 0.79
N VAL A 40 4.23 22.15 1.99
CA VAL A 40 3.92 23.12 3.04
C VAL A 40 4.71 24.40 2.79
N TYR A 41 4.06 25.56 2.95
CA TYR A 41 4.71 26.85 2.75
C TYR A 41 5.84 27.08 3.77
N PRO A 42 6.88 27.87 3.42
CA PRO A 42 7.98 28.16 4.33
C PRO A 42 7.48 28.66 5.69
N GLY A 43 8.01 28.11 6.79
CA GLY A 43 7.64 28.47 8.15
C GLY A 43 6.31 27.88 8.67
N MET A 44 5.55 27.14 7.85
CA MET A 44 4.21 26.66 8.22
C MET A 44 4.15 25.18 8.64
N ASN A 45 5.29 24.50 8.83
CA ASN A 45 5.33 23.08 9.17
C ASN A 45 4.57 22.77 10.47
N ASP A 46 4.78 23.55 11.53
CA ASP A 46 4.12 23.30 12.82
C ASP A 46 2.61 23.52 12.73
N SER A 47 2.18 24.56 12.00
CA SER A 47 0.76 24.80 11.71
C SER A 47 0.15 23.65 10.90
N TYR A 48 0.90 23.10 9.94
CA TYR A 48 0.44 21.96 9.15
C TYR A 48 0.29 20.70 10.01
N LEU A 49 1.26 20.41 10.87
CA LEU A 49 1.18 19.29 11.80
C LEU A 49 0.02 19.46 12.80
N ALA A 50 -0.18 20.66 13.33
CA ALA A 50 -1.29 20.97 14.23
C ALA A 50 -2.66 20.77 13.55
N ALA A 51 -2.81 21.27 12.31
CA ALA A 51 -4.02 21.06 11.51
C ALA A 51 -4.29 19.57 11.27
N ASN A 52 -3.25 18.77 11.02
CA ASN A 52 -3.40 17.34 10.75
C ASN A 52 -3.82 16.51 11.97
N LYS A 53 -3.59 16.97 13.21
CA LYS A 53 -4.16 16.31 14.41
C LYS A 53 -5.69 16.29 14.38
N ILE A 54 -6.31 17.33 13.80
CA ILE A 54 -7.76 17.40 13.61
C ILE A 54 -8.19 16.62 12.38
N VAL A 55 -7.41 16.65 11.28
CA VAL A 55 -7.64 15.78 10.11
C VAL A 55 -7.63 14.30 10.51
N LYS A 56 -6.74 13.89 11.42
CA LYS A 56 -6.74 12.52 11.97
C LYS A 56 -8.08 12.17 12.61
N LYS A 57 -8.72 13.07 13.36
CA LYS A 57 -10.05 12.80 13.95
C LYS A 57 -11.08 12.44 12.88
N VAL A 58 -11.12 13.21 11.79
CA VAL A 58 -12.00 12.92 10.65
C VAL A 58 -11.68 11.55 10.03
N ASN A 59 -10.40 11.24 9.87
CA ASN A 59 -10.00 9.95 9.30
C ASN A 59 -10.24 8.77 10.25
N ASN A 60 -10.15 8.96 11.55
CA ASN A 60 -10.57 7.95 12.54
C ASN A 60 -12.07 7.67 12.39
N ASN A 61 -12.89 8.69 12.19
CA ASN A 61 -14.33 8.53 11.95
C ASN A 61 -14.59 7.77 10.64
N LEU A 62 -13.86 8.09 9.57
CA LEU A 62 -13.92 7.35 8.30
C LEU A 62 -13.50 5.89 8.45
N LYS A 63 -12.47 5.61 9.26
CA LYS A 63 -12.01 4.24 9.56
C LYS A 63 -13.05 3.46 10.36
N THR A 64 -13.63 4.07 11.39
CA THR A 64 -14.73 3.48 12.19
C THR A 64 -15.94 3.16 11.32
N ALA A 65 -16.28 4.06 10.40
CA ALA A 65 -17.34 3.86 9.41
C ALA A 65 -16.97 2.86 8.29
N LYS A 66 -15.76 2.29 8.31
CA LYS A 66 -15.20 1.37 7.30
C LYS A 66 -15.12 1.97 5.88
N ALA A 67 -15.14 3.30 5.77
CA ALA A 67 -14.97 4.01 4.51
C ALA A 67 -13.49 4.02 4.06
N ILE A 68 -12.56 3.92 5.01
CA ILE A 68 -11.13 3.70 4.76
C ILE A 68 -10.62 2.59 5.68
N SER A 69 -9.53 1.94 5.28
CA SER A 69 -8.79 1.00 6.14
C SER A 69 -7.79 1.72 7.03
N THR A 70 -7.13 2.76 6.50
CA THR A 70 -6.20 3.61 7.25
C THR A 70 -5.95 4.93 6.54
N TRP A 71 -5.60 5.96 7.30
CA TRP A 71 -4.93 7.16 6.82
C TRP A 71 -3.59 7.30 7.55
N GLN A 72 -2.58 7.76 6.81
CA GLN A 72 -1.21 7.94 7.29
C GLN A 72 -0.68 9.29 6.81
N LEU A 73 0.05 10.00 7.67
CA LEU A 73 0.78 11.22 7.35
C LEU A 73 2.27 10.94 7.40
N TYR A 74 2.96 11.25 6.30
CA TYR A 74 4.40 11.09 6.16
C TYR A 74 5.09 12.44 5.99
N LYS A 75 6.26 12.57 6.60
CA LYS A 75 7.20 13.68 6.38
C LYS A 75 8.42 13.15 5.65
N ARG A 76 8.86 13.86 4.61
CA ARG A 76 10.07 13.50 3.87
C ARG A 76 11.29 13.82 4.72
N VAL A 77 12.15 12.83 4.95
CA VAL A 77 13.39 12.98 5.75
C VAL A 77 14.58 13.22 4.84
N TYR A 78 14.69 12.46 3.75
CA TYR A 78 15.81 12.56 2.82
C TYR A 78 15.37 12.24 1.38
N PRO A 79 15.60 13.15 0.41
CA PRO A 79 15.46 12.82 -1.01
C PRO A 79 16.73 12.15 -1.54
N VAL A 80 16.63 10.95 -2.11
CA VAL A 80 17.69 10.37 -2.96
C VAL A 80 17.19 10.48 -4.41
N HIS A 81 17.55 11.59 -5.07
CA HIS A 81 17.17 12.00 -6.44
C HIS A 81 15.70 12.50 -6.61
N GLY A 82 15.52 13.58 -7.37
CA GLY A 82 14.22 14.16 -7.76
C GLY A 82 14.08 15.65 -7.46
N SER A 83 13.52 16.42 -8.39
CA SER A 83 13.36 17.88 -8.39
C SER A 83 12.03 18.38 -7.79
N SER A 84 11.17 17.49 -7.32
CA SER A 84 9.83 17.88 -6.86
C SER A 84 9.87 18.46 -5.45
N ASP A 85 9.48 19.73 -5.33
CA ASP A 85 9.29 20.46 -4.07
C ASP A 85 8.01 19.97 -3.37
N PHE A 86 8.09 18.83 -2.69
CA PHE A 86 7.12 18.42 -1.67
C PHE A 86 7.86 17.92 -0.43
N ASN A 87 7.27 18.15 0.74
CA ASN A 87 7.87 17.81 2.05
C ASN A 87 6.97 16.90 2.91
N PHE A 88 5.70 16.72 2.54
CA PHE A 88 4.78 15.79 3.18
C PHE A 88 4.01 14.96 2.16
N ALA A 89 3.50 13.81 2.60
CA ALA A 89 2.53 13.02 1.86
C ALA A 89 1.47 12.48 2.81
N THR A 90 0.22 12.38 2.35
CA THR A 90 -0.80 11.58 3.05
C THR A 90 -1.12 10.35 2.23
N PHE A 91 -1.27 9.21 2.89
CA PHE A 91 -1.64 7.95 2.26
C PHE A 91 -2.96 7.44 2.85
N VAL A 92 -3.95 7.22 1.98
CA VAL A 92 -5.26 6.65 2.36
C VAL A 92 -5.43 5.31 1.69
N VAL A 93 -5.77 4.29 2.48
CA VAL A 93 -6.08 2.95 1.96
C VAL A 93 -7.58 2.71 2.01
N TYR A 94 -8.15 2.27 0.90
CA TYR A 94 -9.54 1.87 0.75
C TYR A 94 -9.62 0.35 0.60
N ALA A 95 -10.66 -0.25 1.18
CA ALA A 95 -10.90 -1.68 1.06
C ALA A 95 -11.18 -2.11 -0.39
N SER A 96 -11.87 -1.25 -1.16
CA SER A 96 -12.11 -1.46 -2.59
C SER A 96 -12.34 -0.13 -3.33
N GLY A 97 -12.50 -0.22 -4.65
CA GLY A 97 -12.86 0.93 -5.49
C GLY A 97 -14.23 1.52 -5.16
N LYS A 98 -15.15 0.73 -4.56
CA LYS A 98 -16.47 1.23 -4.13
C LYS A 98 -16.33 2.27 -3.01
N GLU A 99 -15.58 1.94 -1.97
CA GLU A 99 -15.36 2.85 -0.84
C GLU A 99 -14.60 4.11 -1.29
N MET A 100 -13.63 3.97 -2.19
CA MET A 100 -12.93 5.11 -2.79
C MET A 100 -13.90 6.04 -3.55
N GLN A 101 -14.76 5.48 -4.42
CA GLN A 101 -15.71 6.26 -5.20
C GLN A 101 -16.75 6.95 -4.31
N ALA A 102 -17.22 6.29 -3.26
CA ALA A 102 -18.15 6.88 -2.31
C ALA A 102 -17.57 8.16 -1.67
N LEU A 103 -16.28 8.17 -1.33
CA LEU A 103 -15.62 9.36 -0.76
C LEU A 103 -15.28 10.46 -1.78
N ARG A 104 -15.65 10.31 -3.05
CA ARG A 104 -15.65 11.43 -4.01
C ARG A 104 -16.88 12.31 -3.88
N ASP A 105 -17.95 11.80 -3.29
CA ASP A 105 -19.10 12.61 -2.89
C ASP A 105 -18.74 13.40 -1.61
N PRO A 106 -18.72 14.74 -1.66
CA PRO A 106 -18.39 15.57 -0.50
C PRO A 106 -19.26 15.28 0.72
N SER A 107 -20.53 14.90 0.53
CA SER A 107 -21.46 14.64 1.63
C SER A 107 -21.02 13.48 2.54
N ASN A 108 -20.32 12.49 1.97
CA ASN A 108 -19.80 11.35 2.72
C ASN A 108 -18.58 11.76 3.57
N TYR A 109 -17.77 12.69 3.08
CA TYR A 109 -16.68 13.28 3.86
C TYR A 109 -17.22 14.21 4.95
N ASP A 110 -18.19 15.07 4.59
CA ASP A 110 -18.83 16.00 5.53
C ASP A 110 -19.47 15.26 6.70
N ALA A 111 -20.11 14.11 6.46
CA ALA A 111 -20.67 13.29 7.51
C ALA A 111 -19.63 12.88 8.57
N ALA A 112 -18.41 12.52 8.17
CA ALA A 112 -17.33 12.20 9.09
C ALA A 112 -16.76 13.43 9.83
N ALA A 113 -16.88 14.62 9.20
CA ALA A 113 -16.44 15.88 9.77
C ALA A 113 -17.51 16.59 10.63
N LYS A 114 -18.75 16.10 10.69
CA LYS A 114 -19.86 16.69 11.48
C LYS A 114 -19.61 16.65 13.00
N GLU A 115 -18.78 15.74 13.46
CA GLU A 115 -18.43 15.63 14.89
C GLU A 115 -17.38 16.67 15.32
N LEU A 116 -16.80 17.41 14.38
CA LEU A 116 -15.89 18.51 14.71
C LEU A 116 -16.66 19.74 15.20
N THR A 117 -16.13 20.41 16.21
CA THR A 117 -16.59 21.74 16.61
C THR A 117 -16.26 22.78 15.53
N THR A 118 -16.99 23.91 15.52
CA THR A 118 -16.68 25.04 14.62
C THR A 118 -15.22 25.50 14.73
N LYS A 119 -14.67 25.51 15.95
CA LYS A 119 -13.26 25.88 16.19
C LYS A 119 -12.29 24.88 15.56
N GLU A 120 -12.59 23.59 15.62
CA GLU A 120 -11.77 22.55 14.98
C GLU A 120 -11.82 22.61 13.46
N HIS A 121 -13.00 22.84 12.89
CA HIS A 121 -13.17 23.08 11.44
C HIS A 121 -12.27 24.22 10.95
N GLN A 122 -12.33 25.37 11.63
CA GLN A 122 -11.52 26.55 11.30
C GLN A 122 -10.02 26.30 11.46
N ALA A 123 -9.60 25.68 12.58
CA ALA A 123 -8.21 25.41 12.89
C ALA A 123 -7.56 24.31 12.02
N SER A 124 -8.34 23.61 11.20
CA SER A 124 -7.86 22.55 10.34
C SER A 124 -8.28 22.77 8.89
N LEU A 125 -9.45 22.27 8.50
CA LEU A 125 -9.91 22.23 7.12
C LEU A 125 -9.95 23.62 6.47
N GLY A 126 -10.34 24.65 7.24
CA GLY A 126 -10.31 26.04 6.77
C GLY A 126 -8.92 26.65 6.62
N THR A 127 -7.93 26.14 7.35
CA THR A 127 -6.55 26.67 7.34
C THR A 127 -5.66 25.93 6.33
N LEU A 128 -5.94 24.67 6.00
CA LEU A 128 -5.11 23.88 5.08
C LEU A 128 -4.77 24.61 3.75
N PRO A 129 -5.70 25.30 3.05
CA PRO A 129 -5.38 26.02 1.81
C PRO A 129 -4.39 27.18 1.97
N SER A 130 -4.28 27.78 3.17
CA SER A 130 -3.39 28.92 3.42
C SER A 130 -1.99 28.52 3.91
N ILE A 131 -1.77 27.24 4.22
CA ILE A 131 -0.49 26.75 4.77
C ILE A 131 0.20 25.72 3.88
N ARG A 132 -0.47 25.20 2.84
CA ARG A 132 0.08 24.21 1.93
C ARG A 132 -0.48 24.33 0.52
N THR A 133 0.18 23.69 -0.42
CA THR A 133 -0.38 23.32 -1.72
C THR A 133 -0.33 21.81 -1.92
N VAL A 134 -1.30 21.28 -2.68
CA VAL A 134 -1.26 19.89 -3.16
C VAL A 134 -0.49 19.88 -4.46
N VAL A 135 0.60 19.11 -4.49
CA VAL A 135 1.49 19.03 -5.66
C VAL A 135 0.97 18.00 -6.65
N ASP A 136 0.54 16.84 -6.17
CA ASP A 136 -0.02 15.78 -7.01
C ASP A 136 -0.81 14.76 -6.19
N ARG A 137 -1.52 13.89 -6.90
CA ARG A 137 -2.18 12.72 -6.36
C ARG A 137 -1.89 11.49 -7.21
N ASP A 138 -1.56 10.39 -6.55
CA ASP A 138 -1.38 9.12 -7.22
C ASP A 138 -2.33 8.08 -6.68
N LEU A 139 -2.80 7.22 -7.58
CA LEU A 139 -3.60 6.07 -7.23
C LEU A 139 -2.83 4.77 -7.50
N TYR A 140 -2.90 3.88 -6.52
CA TYR A 140 -2.24 2.59 -6.56
C TYR A 140 -3.19 1.45 -6.22
N THR A 141 -2.88 0.27 -6.73
CA THR A 141 -3.48 -1.00 -6.33
C THR A 141 -2.44 -1.85 -5.60
N PHE A 142 -2.82 -2.37 -4.43
CA PHE A 142 -1.94 -3.24 -3.64
C PHE A 142 -1.65 -4.55 -4.39
N ARG A 143 -0.39 -4.99 -4.41
CA ARG A 143 -0.01 -6.27 -5.04
C ARG A 143 0.39 -7.32 -4.02
N MET A 144 1.33 -6.97 -3.14
CA MET A 144 1.86 -7.89 -2.14
C MET A 144 2.53 -7.13 -1.00
N GLY A 145 2.69 -7.81 0.13
CA GLY A 145 3.43 -7.28 1.28
C GLY A 145 3.68 -8.34 2.32
N ALA A 146 4.52 -8.00 3.29
CA ALA A 146 4.87 -8.81 4.44
C ALA A 146 4.98 -7.92 5.68
N GLY A 147 4.67 -8.46 6.85
CA GLY A 147 4.69 -7.75 8.11
C GLY A 147 3.39 -7.94 8.90
N THR A 148 3.40 -7.48 10.15
CA THR A 148 2.25 -7.60 11.03
C THR A 148 1.26 -6.48 10.73
N ALA A 149 0.02 -6.83 10.39
CA ALA A 149 -1.05 -5.86 10.19
C ALA A 149 -1.23 -4.99 11.44
N GLY A 150 -1.39 -3.67 11.25
CA GLY A 150 -1.52 -2.71 12.36
C GLY A 150 -0.25 -2.46 13.17
N SER A 151 0.91 -2.97 12.76
CA SER A 151 2.16 -2.71 13.50
C SER A 151 2.74 -1.32 13.26
N ALA A 152 2.35 -0.65 12.17
CA ALA A 152 2.82 0.69 11.84
C ALA A 152 2.40 1.70 12.92
N LYS A 153 3.32 2.58 13.32
CA LYS A 153 3.10 3.61 14.33
C LYS A 153 3.88 4.88 13.99
N ALA A 154 3.45 6.00 14.56
CA ALA A 154 4.19 7.25 14.47
C ALA A 154 5.65 7.07 14.96
N GLY A 155 6.59 7.66 14.24
CA GLY A 155 8.04 7.52 14.44
C GLY A 155 8.67 6.33 13.72
N ASP A 156 7.90 5.48 13.02
CA ASP A 156 8.46 4.52 12.08
C ASP A 156 8.99 5.22 10.82
N TYR A 157 9.91 4.57 10.12
CA TYR A 157 10.53 5.08 8.90
C TYR A 157 10.23 4.16 7.72
N VAL A 158 10.12 4.72 6.51
CA VAL A 158 9.89 3.98 5.27
C VAL A 158 10.90 4.42 4.22
N VAL A 159 11.69 3.46 3.73
CA VAL A 159 12.45 3.62 2.49
C VAL A 159 11.53 3.24 1.34
N LEU A 160 11.09 4.24 0.58
CA LEU A 160 10.20 4.07 -0.56
C LEU A 160 11.00 4.19 -1.85
N THR A 161 11.02 3.11 -2.65
CA THR A 161 11.64 3.13 -3.97
C THR A 161 10.55 3.16 -5.04
N ARG A 162 10.59 4.16 -5.92
CA ARG A 162 9.75 4.23 -7.11
C ARG A 162 10.46 3.54 -8.25
N VAL A 163 9.76 2.62 -8.90
CA VAL A 163 10.35 1.70 -9.88
C VAL A 163 9.55 1.73 -11.16
N LYS A 164 10.25 1.84 -12.29
CA LYS A 164 9.72 1.59 -13.61
C LYS A 164 10.23 0.25 -14.10
N ALA A 165 9.36 -0.66 -14.52
CA ALA A 165 9.80 -1.89 -15.14
C ALA A 165 10.37 -1.57 -16.54
N THR A 166 11.42 -2.28 -16.96
CA THR A 166 11.91 -2.13 -18.33
C THR A 166 10.83 -2.62 -19.31
N ALA A 167 10.86 -2.11 -20.55
CA ALA A 167 9.79 -2.37 -21.53
C ALA A 167 9.53 -3.87 -21.70
N GLY A 168 8.25 -4.28 -21.57
CA GLY A 168 7.82 -5.68 -21.65
C GLY A 168 8.08 -6.53 -20.40
N ASN A 169 8.71 -5.99 -19.35
CA ASN A 169 9.11 -6.75 -18.17
C ASN A 169 8.25 -6.51 -16.92
N ILE A 170 7.08 -5.87 -17.02
CA ILE A 170 6.20 -5.61 -15.86
C ILE A 170 5.88 -6.90 -15.10
N ASP A 171 5.39 -7.93 -15.79
CA ASP A 171 4.99 -9.19 -15.15
C ASP A 171 6.21 -9.98 -14.65
N ALA A 172 7.32 -9.94 -15.38
CA ALA A 172 8.57 -10.57 -14.98
C ALA A 172 9.16 -9.92 -13.72
N TYR A 173 9.07 -8.60 -13.62
CA TYR A 173 9.48 -7.85 -12.44
C TYR A 173 8.56 -8.13 -11.26
N GLU A 174 7.24 -8.18 -11.48
CA GLU A 174 6.31 -8.50 -10.41
C GLU A 174 6.55 -9.91 -9.84
N LYS A 175 6.76 -10.91 -10.70
CA LYS A 175 7.13 -12.27 -10.28
C LYS A 175 8.48 -12.32 -9.54
N MET A 176 9.41 -11.44 -9.89
CA MET A 176 10.66 -11.29 -9.14
C MET A 176 10.40 -10.80 -7.70
N LEU A 177 9.45 -9.88 -7.51
CA LEU A 177 9.05 -9.41 -6.18
C LEU A 177 8.35 -10.52 -5.39
N GLU A 178 7.54 -11.36 -6.02
CA GLU A 178 6.95 -12.55 -5.38
C GLU A 178 8.03 -13.53 -4.92
N THR A 179 9.08 -13.71 -5.72
CA THR A 179 10.20 -14.62 -5.42
C THR A 179 11.01 -14.14 -4.22
N VAL A 180 11.19 -12.82 -4.02
CA VAL A 180 11.96 -12.31 -2.88
C VAL A 180 11.16 -12.24 -1.58
N LYS A 181 9.82 -12.25 -1.66
CA LYS A 181 8.93 -12.09 -0.50
C LYS A 181 9.25 -13.05 0.66
N PRO A 182 9.51 -14.36 0.46
CA PRO A 182 9.87 -15.25 1.57
C PRO A 182 11.17 -14.86 2.30
N ALA A 183 12.19 -14.35 1.58
CA ALA A 183 13.41 -13.85 2.19
C ALA A 183 13.15 -12.58 3.02
N ILE A 184 12.25 -11.72 2.53
CA ILE A 184 11.82 -10.53 3.26
C ILE A 184 11.05 -10.91 4.54
N GLU A 185 10.22 -11.95 4.49
CA GLU A 185 9.54 -12.47 5.69
C GLU A 185 10.54 -12.97 6.75
N GLU A 186 11.63 -13.62 6.33
CA GLU A 186 12.70 -14.00 7.24
C GLU A 186 13.42 -12.77 7.83
N ALA A 187 13.61 -11.70 7.05
CA ALA A 187 14.19 -10.45 7.55
C ALA A 187 13.29 -9.77 8.59
N ILE A 188 11.97 -9.84 8.39
CA ILE A 188 10.98 -9.34 9.35
C ILE A 188 11.00 -10.18 10.63
N LYS A 189 11.02 -11.51 10.52
CA LYS A 189 11.13 -12.41 11.70
C LYS A 189 12.42 -12.18 12.49
N ALA A 190 13.51 -11.83 11.81
CA ALA A 190 14.78 -11.47 12.43
C ALA A 190 14.81 -10.04 13.02
N GLY A 191 13.73 -9.26 12.89
CA GLY A 191 13.63 -7.89 13.40
C GLY A 191 14.39 -6.85 12.58
N LYS A 192 14.93 -7.21 11.41
CA LYS A 192 15.67 -6.27 10.52
C LYS A 192 14.74 -5.33 9.76
N LEU A 193 13.52 -5.77 9.51
CA LEU A 193 12.47 -5.03 8.83
C LEU A 193 11.20 -5.09 9.68
N LYS A 194 10.42 -4.02 9.66
CA LYS A 194 9.09 -4.02 10.28
C LYS A 194 8.02 -4.52 9.33
N SER A 195 8.08 -4.05 8.08
CA SER A 195 7.18 -4.48 7.03
C SER A 195 7.77 -4.20 5.66
N TRP A 196 7.17 -4.80 4.65
CA TRP A 196 7.45 -4.57 3.25
C TRP A 196 6.15 -4.54 2.45
N ASN A 197 6.05 -3.67 1.46
CA ASN A 197 4.88 -3.60 0.60
C ASN A 197 5.23 -3.20 -0.83
N VAL A 198 4.41 -3.67 -1.76
CA VAL A 198 4.47 -3.35 -3.18
C VAL A 198 3.11 -2.88 -3.62
N TRP A 199 3.09 -1.68 -4.20
CA TRP A 199 1.92 -1.10 -4.83
C TRP A 199 2.20 -0.88 -6.30
N LYS A 200 1.23 -1.21 -7.17
CA LYS A 200 1.30 -0.93 -8.60
C LYS A 200 0.53 0.36 -8.87
N ARG A 201 1.12 1.30 -9.61
CA ARG A 201 0.47 2.57 -9.97
C ARG A 201 -0.66 2.27 -10.96
N THR A 202 -1.86 2.74 -10.65
CA THR A 202 -3.09 2.48 -11.42
C THR A 202 -3.51 3.71 -12.21
N LEU A 203 -3.33 4.90 -11.63
CA LEU A 203 -3.54 6.18 -12.29
C LEU A 203 -2.47 7.16 -11.81
N ALA A 204 -1.80 7.82 -12.74
CA ALA A 204 -0.86 8.92 -12.47
C ALA A 204 -1.54 10.24 -12.82
N THR A 205 -1.55 11.23 -11.92
CA THR A 205 -2.15 12.53 -12.26
C THR A 205 -1.18 13.60 -12.74
N ASN A 206 0.10 13.72 -12.31
CA ASN A 206 1.07 14.65 -12.97
C ASN A 206 2.58 14.63 -12.55
N ILE A 207 3.12 13.74 -11.68
CA ILE A 207 4.57 13.79 -11.31
C ILE A 207 5.49 13.01 -12.27
N ASP A 208 6.60 13.69 -12.60
CA ASP A 208 7.82 13.24 -13.30
C ASP A 208 8.18 11.75 -13.09
N GLY A 209 8.47 11.09 -14.20
CA GLY A 209 8.91 9.70 -14.25
C GLY A 209 7.77 8.72 -13.99
N ALA A 210 7.18 8.16 -15.06
CA ALA A 210 6.18 7.11 -14.95
C ALA A 210 6.77 5.85 -14.29
N SER A 211 6.71 5.77 -12.95
CA SER A 211 6.97 4.55 -12.20
C SER A 211 5.75 3.65 -12.24
N ASP A 212 5.97 2.37 -12.48
CA ASP A 212 4.93 1.34 -12.47
C ASP A 212 4.64 0.83 -11.05
N PHE A 213 5.64 0.87 -10.16
CA PHE A 213 5.54 0.34 -8.81
C PHE A 213 6.14 1.29 -7.78
N THR A 214 5.62 1.21 -6.56
CA THR A 214 6.36 1.60 -5.35
C THR A 214 6.68 0.37 -4.53
N VAL A 215 7.91 0.31 -4.02
CA VAL A 215 8.40 -0.76 -3.15
C VAL A 215 8.85 -0.10 -1.84
N GLY A 216 8.11 -0.36 -0.76
CA GLY A 216 8.35 0.21 0.55
C GLY A 216 8.95 -0.79 1.52
N PHE A 217 10.01 -0.40 2.23
CA PHE A 217 10.59 -1.13 3.36
C PHE A 217 10.46 -0.27 4.61
N SER A 218 9.82 -0.80 5.66
CA SER A 218 9.56 -0.06 6.89
C SER A 218 10.50 -0.49 8.02
N PHE A 219 10.90 0.47 8.85
CA PHE A 219 11.87 0.33 9.93
C PHE A 219 11.37 1.01 11.20
N SER A 220 11.82 0.53 12.35
CA SER A 220 11.44 1.12 13.65
C SER A 220 12.29 2.34 14.04
N ASN A 221 13.42 2.56 13.37
CA ASN A 221 14.34 3.66 13.65
C ASN A 221 15.02 4.17 12.37
N MET A 222 15.57 5.38 12.45
CA MET A 222 16.17 6.08 11.32
C MET A 222 17.51 5.45 10.88
N ASP A 223 18.31 4.97 11.82
CA ASP A 223 19.66 4.46 11.53
C ASP A 223 19.60 3.19 10.67
N ASP A 224 18.69 2.27 11.00
CA ASP A 224 18.45 1.06 10.19
C ASP A 224 17.91 1.41 8.81
N ALA A 225 16.99 2.39 8.73
CA ALA A 225 16.44 2.85 7.46
C ALA A 225 17.51 3.48 6.56
N LEU A 226 18.40 4.31 7.13
CA LEU A 226 19.53 4.92 6.42
C LEU A 226 20.58 3.89 6.01
N ALA A 227 20.88 2.91 6.88
CA ALA A 227 21.79 1.83 6.55
C ALA A 227 21.27 1.00 5.37
N TYR A 228 19.97 0.74 5.33
CA TYR A 228 19.32 0.04 4.21
C TYR A 228 19.31 0.87 2.94
N ALA A 229 18.88 2.14 3.02
CA ALA A 229 18.85 3.05 1.86
C ALA A 229 20.24 3.28 1.24
N SER A 230 21.30 3.21 2.07
CA SER A 230 22.69 3.36 1.62
C SER A 230 23.35 2.05 1.17
N ASP A 231 22.57 0.96 0.99
CA ASP A 231 23.05 -0.38 0.65
C ASP A 231 24.10 -0.97 1.63
N LYS A 232 24.25 -0.40 2.84
CA LYS A 232 25.15 -0.92 3.88
C LYS A 232 24.64 -2.21 4.49
N VAL A 233 23.32 -2.38 4.51
CA VAL A 233 22.65 -3.62 4.92
C VAL A 233 21.70 -4.07 3.82
N ASN A 234 21.53 -5.38 3.69
CA ASN A 234 20.62 -5.99 2.72
C ASN A 234 20.07 -7.32 3.30
N ILE A 235 19.28 -8.03 2.49
CA ILE A 235 18.63 -9.29 2.88
C ILE A 235 19.39 -10.54 2.39
N ALA A 236 20.67 -10.45 2.05
CA ALA A 236 21.42 -11.56 1.44
C ALA A 236 21.47 -12.81 2.34
N ALA A 237 21.62 -12.61 3.65
CA ALA A 237 21.66 -13.70 4.62
C ALA A 237 20.31 -14.43 4.70
N GLU A 238 19.22 -13.68 4.70
CA GLU A 238 17.85 -14.20 4.70
C GLU A 238 17.51 -14.88 3.38
N PHE A 239 17.95 -14.29 2.27
CA PHE A 239 17.81 -14.91 0.95
C PHE A 239 18.51 -16.26 0.90
N LYS A 240 19.75 -16.36 1.41
CA LYS A 240 20.48 -17.62 1.47
C LYS A 240 19.81 -18.67 2.35
N LYS A 241 19.12 -18.25 3.41
CA LYS A 241 18.35 -19.14 4.29
C LYS A 241 17.16 -19.78 3.55
N VAL A 242 16.45 -19.00 2.73
CA VAL A 242 15.29 -19.50 1.96
C VAL A 242 15.71 -20.22 0.69
N TYR A 243 16.76 -19.74 0.02
CA TYR A 243 17.27 -20.26 -1.25
C TYR A 243 18.75 -20.68 -1.12
N PRO A 244 19.07 -21.78 -0.42
CA PRO A 244 20.45 -22.17 -0.15
C PRO A 244 21.29 -22.47 -1.39
N LYS A 245 20.65 -22.78 -2.53
CA LYS A 245 21.32 -23.09 -3.79
C LYS A 245 21.51 -21.88 -4.70
N ASP A 246 20.82 -20.78 -4.41
CA ASP A 246 20.87 -19.58 -5.23
C ASP A 246 21.91 -18.59 -4.68
N ASP A 247 22.37 -17.70 -5.55
CA ASP A 247 23.28 -16.62 -5.24
C ASP A 247 22.54 -15.27 -5.26
N TYR A 248 22.60 -14.54 -4.14
CA TYR A 248 21.90 -13.28 -3.98
C TYR A 248 22.42 -12.20 -4.93
N THR A 249 23.73 -12.18 -5.22
CA THR A 249 24.33 -11.21 -6.14
C THR A 249 23.79 -11.38 -7.55
N THR A 250 23.71 -12.63 -8.02
CA THR A 250 23.13 -13.01 -9.30
C THR A 250 21.64 -12.69 -9.36
N PHE A 251 20.90 -12.97 -8.28
CA PHE A 251 19.49 -12.57 -8.15
C PHE A 251 19.32 -11.05 -8.29
N ARG A 252 20.13 -10.25 -7.58
CA ARG A 252 20.11 -8.78 -7.66
C ARG A 252 20.46 -8.31 -9.06
N ALA A 253 21.48 -8.88 -9.68
CA ALA A 253 21.87 -8.51 -11.05
C ALA A 253 20.69 -8.66 -12.01
N LYS A 254 19.98 -9.80 -11.95
CA LYS A 254 18.76 -10.03 -12.72
C LYS A 254 17.62 -9.08 -12.34
N GLN A 255 17.45 -8.74 -11.07
CA GLN A 255 16.41 -7.78 -10.65
C GLN A 255 16.62 -6.41 -11.29
N VAL A 256 17.87 -5.93 -11.44
CA VAL A 256 18.13 -4.62 -12.05
C VAL A 256 17.99 -4.61 -13.56
N THR A 257 18.16 -5.73 -14.27
CA THR A 257 17.87 -5.74 -15.71
C THR A 257 16.37 -5.62 -16.00
N LEU A 258 15.51 -5.94 -15.03
CA LEU A 258 14.06 -5.87 -15.15
C LEU A 258 13.48 -4.49 -14.80
N ARG A 259 14.28 -3.56 -14.28
CA ARG A 259 13.76 -2.30 -13.74
C ARG A 259 14.74 -1.13 -13.78
N GLU A 260 14.18 0.06 -13.75
CA GLU A 260 14.86 1.32 -13.48
C GLU A 260 14.36 1.87 -12.14
N VAL A 261 15.29 2.34 -11.30
CA VAL A 261 14.94 3.11 -10.10
C VAL A 261 14.70 4.55 -10.54
N VAL A 262 13.46 5.02 -10.41
CA VAL A 262 13.08 6.40 -10.74
C VAL A 262 13.46 7.34 -9.60
N ALA A 263 13.19 6.91 -8.36
CA ALA A 263 13.54 7.65 -7.16
C ALA A 263 13.64 6.71 -5.96
N GLN A 264 14.43 7.11 -4.96
CA GLN A 264 14.42 6.50 -3.64
C GLN A 264 14.29 7.59 -2.57
N GLU A 265 13.39 7.38 -1.62
CA GLU A 265 13.03 8.42 -0.67
C GLU A 265 12.93 7.81 0.73
N LEU A 266 13.43 8.54 1.74
CA LEU A 266 13.22 8.19 3.14
C LEU A 266 12.11 9.07 3.72
N TRP A 267 11.14 8.42 4.33
CA TRP A 267 9.96 9.03 4.93
C TRP A 267 9.84 8.64 6.40
N GLU A 268 9.39 9.57 7.23
CA GLU A 268 8.97 9.34 8.61
C GLU A 268 7.45 9.28 8.65
N LEU A 269 6.88 8.23 9.25
CA LEU A 269 5.46 8.16 9.56
C LEU A 269 5.20 9.07 10.77
N VAL A 270 4.57 10.21 10.53
CA VAL A 270 4.31 11.23 11.56
C VAL A 270 3.03 10.92 12.32
N ASP A 271 2.01 10.45 11.62
CA ASP A 271 0.73 10.13 12.25
C ASP A 271 -0.03 9.05 11.47
N ILE A 272 -0.91 8.34 12.15
CA ILE A 272 -1.73 7.26 11.60
C ILE A 272 -3.07 7.18 12.34
N THR A 273 -4.12 6.80 11.64
CA THR A 273 -5.43 6.49 12.26
C THR A 273 -5.33 5.36 13.26
N ASP A 274 -5.98 5.51 14.41
CA ASP A 274 -5.99 4.53 15.52
C ASP A 274 -6.72 3.23 15.14
#